data_AF-Q6DBT3-F1
#
_entry.id   AF-Q6DBT3-F1
#
_cell.length_a   1.000
_cell.length_b   1.000
_cell.length_c   1.000
_cell.angle_alpha   90.00
_cell.angle_beta   90.00
_cell.angle_gamma   90.00
#
_symmetry.space_group_name_H-M   'P 1'
#
loop_
_entity.id
_entity.type
_entity.pdbx_description
1 polymer ?
#
loop_
_entity_poly.entity_id
_entity_poly.type
_entity_poly.pdbx_seq_one_letter_code
_entity_poly.pdbx_strand_id
1 'polypeptide(L)'
;MSKYEEVAVHGYEEFCKAVSDRKGKEIFAYFSGDKDEHGKSWCPDCVKAEPVVRAELPHLPEGTVFIYCQVGDRPYWKDSNNDFKKTLKLTGVPTLLRYGTPQKLVEEECFKADLVRMMFTED
;
A
#
# COMPACT_ATOMS: atom_id res chain seq x y z
N MET A 1 21.68 -3.64 7.82
CA MET A 1 20.87 -3.92 6.62
C MET A 1 19.41 -3.75 7.00
N SER A 2 18.57 -3.19 6.14
CA SER A 2 17.14 -3.08 6.38
C SER A 2 16.53 -4.48 6.51
N LYS A 3 15.62 -4.69 7.46
CA LYS A 3 14.96 -5.99 7.69
C LYS A 3 14.01 -6.38 6.56
N TYR A 4 13.50 -5.39 5.83
CA TYR A 4 12.56 -5.55 4.73
C TYR A 4 13.08 -4.82 3.48
N GLU A 5 12.58 -5.23 2.33
CA GLU A 5 12.78 -4.55 1.04
C GLU A 5 11.66 -3.52 0.83
N GLU A 6 11.99 -2.26 0.50
CA GLU A 6 10.99 -1.26 0.09
C GLU A 6 11.04 -1.04 -1.41
N VAL A 7 9.87 -0.99 -2.05
CA VAL A 7 9.71 -0.82 -3.50
C VAL A 7 8.66 0.26 -3.74
N ALA A 8 9.01 1.29 -4.50
CA ALA A 8 8.06 2.30 -4.96
C ALA A 8 7.66 2.00 -6.40
N VAL A 9 6.36 2.03 -6.68
CA VAL A 9 5.79 1.81 -8.02
C VAL A 9 4.67 2.80 -8.32
N HIS A 10 4.40 3.01 -9.60
CA HIS A 10 3.33 3.87 -10.08
C HIS A 10 2.44 3.13 -11.09
N GLY A 11 1.14 3.05 -10.80
CA GLY A 11 0.18 2.38 -11.64
C GLY A 11 0.12 0.85 -11.48
N TYR A 12 -0.92 0.27 -12.07
CA TYR A 12 -1.26 -1.14 -11.85
C TYR A 12 -0.26 -2.11 -12.49
N GLU A 13 0.26 -1.78 -13.66
CA GLU A 13 1.24 -2.63 -14.37
C GLU A 13 2.54 -2.77 -13.58
N GLU A 14 3.09 -1.66 -13.08
CA GLU A 14 4.31 -1.69 -12.26
C GLU A 14 4.07 -2.43 -10.95
N PHE A 15 2.90 -2.27 -10.34
CA PHE A 15 2.51 -3.05 -9.16
C PHE A 15 2.51 -4.57 -9.45
N CYS A 16 1.86 -5.00 -10.53
CA CYS A 16 1.84 -6.41 -10.93
C CYS A 16 3.25 -6.95 -11.19
N LYS A 17 4.09 -6.15 -11.87
CA LYS A 17 5.49 -6.51 -12.11
C LYS A 17 6.25 -6.65 -10.78
N ALA A 18 6.11 -5.69 -9.88
CA ALA A 18 6.83 -5.70 -8.60
C ALA A 18 6.47 -6.92 -7.74
N VAL A 19 5.19 -7.29 -7.72
CA VAL A 19 4.73 -8.54 -7.10
C VAL A 19 5.31 -9.77 -7.80
N SER A 20 5.25 -9.81 -9.13
CA SER A 20 5.73 -10.97 -9.90
C SER A 20 7.23 -11.20 -9.75
N ASP A 21 8.04 -10.15 -9.65
CA ASP A 21 9.49 -10.23 -9.44
C ASP A 21 9.84 -10.76 -8.03
N ARG A 22 8.88 -10.79 -7.10
CA ARG A 22 9.08 -11.11 -5.68
C ARG A 22 8.23 -12.31 -5.24
N LYS A 23 7.88 -13.17 -6.18
CA LYS A 23 7.19 -14.44 -5.90
C LYS A 23 7.92 -15.22 -4.82
N GLY A 24 7.14 -15.75 -3.87
CA GLY A 24 7.65 -16.51 -2.73
C GLY A 24 8.05 -15.66 -1.53
N LYS A 25 8.09 -14.32 -1.66
CA LYS A 25 8.20 -13.42 -0.51
C LYS A 25 6.82 -13.04 0.00
N GLU A 26 6.73 -12.74 1.29
CA GLU A 26 5.58 -12.06 1.85
C GLU A 26 5.62 -10.57 1.47
N ILE A 27 4.48 -10.04 1.02
CA ILE A 27 4.37 -8.70 0.46
C ILE A 27 3.26 -7.95 1.19
N PHE A 28 3.59 -6.77 1.71
CA PHE A 28 2.64 -5.76 2.16
C PHE A 28 2.61 -4.62 1.16
N ALA A 29 1.43 -4.24 0.68
CA ALA A 29 1.26 -3.19 -0.32
C ALA A 29 0.44 -2.03 0.26
N TYR A 30 1.01 -0.83 0.25
CA TYR A 30 0.33 0.42 0.61
C TYR A 30 -0.04 1.18 -0.67
N PHE A 31 -1.33 1.32 -0.91
CA PHE A 31 -1.88 2.04 -2.05
C PHE A 31 -2.20 3.47 -1.65
N SER A 32 -1.66 4.43 -2.39
CA SER A 32 -1.86 5.86 -2.18
C SER A 32 -2.26 6.55 -3.48
N GLY A 33 -3.00 7.66 -3.39
CA GLY A 33 -3.16 8.55 -4.55
C GLY A 33 -1.84 9.19 -4.96
N ASP A 34 -1.65 9.46 -6.25
CA ASP A 34 -0.49 10.18 -6.76
C ASP A 34 -0.14 11.44 -5.95
N LYS A 35 1.16 11.61 -5.74
CA LYS A 35 1.76 12.76 -5.08
C LYS A 35 2.02 13.88 -6.08
N ASP A 36 1.80 15.11 -5.63
CA ASP A 36 2.21 16.32 -6.33
C ASP A 36 3.73 16.54 -6.23
N GLU A 37 4.22 17.64 -6.79
CA GLU A 37 5.63 18.05 -6.75
C GLU A 37 6.17 18.30 -5.32
N HIS A 38 5.27 18.49 -4.34
CA HIS A 38 5.61 18.64 -2.92
C HIS A 38 5.57 17.31 -2.16
N GLY A 39 5.36 16.19 -2.86
CA GLY A 39 5.26 14.86 -2.26
C GLY A 39 3.94 14.61 -1.52
N LYS A 40 2.91 15.44 -1.74
CA LYS A 40 1.59 15.29 -1.10
C LYS A 40 0.61 14.61 -2.02
N SER A 41 -0.02 13.55 -1.54
CA SER A 41 -1.08 12.87 -2.28
C SER A 41 -2.27 13.81 -2.51
N TRP A 42 -2.94 13.69 -3.66
CA TRP A 42 -4.23 14.35 -3.89
C TRP A 42 -5.33 13.89 -2.91
N CYS A 43 -5.09 12.79 -2.18
CA CYS A 43 -5.95 12.27 -1.13
C CYS A 43 -5.48 12.74 0.26
N PRO A 44 -6.29 13.53 1.00
CA PRO A 44 -5.95 13.96 2.35
C PRO A 44 -5.75 12.80 3.33
N ASP A 45 -6.52 11.72 3.20
CA ASP A 45 -6.38 10.54 4.06
C ASP A 45 -5.06 9.82 3.81
N CYS A 46 -4.56 9.79 2.56
CA CYS A 46 -3.23 9.28 2.26
C CYS A 46 -2.13 10.10 2.94
N VAL A 47 -2.26 11.44 2.93
CA VAL A 47 -1.32 12.35 3.60
C VAL A 47 -1.31 12.11 5.12
N LYS A 48 -2.48 11.83 5.70
CA LYS A 48 -2.63 11.56 7.14
C LYS A 48 -2.15 10.16 7.56
N ALA A 49 -2.44 9.13 6.76
CA ALA A 49 -2.10 7.75 7.06
C ALA A 49 -0.63 7.41 6.83
N GLU A 50 -0.01 7.94 5.77
CA GLU A 50 1.33 7.51 5.37
C GLU A 50 2.36 7.62 6.49
N PRO A 51 2.42 8.71 7.30
CA PRO A 51 3.34 8.77 8.44
C PRO A 51 3.09 7.68 9.49
N VAL A 52 1.82 7.32 9.73
CA VAL A 52 1.45 6.25 10.68
C VAL A 52 1.93 4.90 10.15
N VAL A 53 1.64 4.59 8.89
CA VAL A 53 2.07 3.33 8.27
C VAL A 53 3.60 3.21 8.23
N ARG A 54 4.28 4.30 7.86
CA ARG A 54 5.75 4.35 7.81
C ARG A 54 6.40 4.17 9.18
N ALA A 55 5.79 4.68 10.24
CA ALA A 55 6.30 4.52 11.60
C ALA A 55 6.32 3.06 12.07
N GLU A 56 5.43 2.22 11.53
CA GLU A 56 5.34 0.79 11.89
C GLU A 56 6.17 -0.14 11.00
N LEU A 57 6.74 0.34 9.89
CA LEU A 57 7.59 -0.48 9.00
C LEU A 57 8.74 -1.21 9.69
N PRO A 58 9.39 -0.68 10.76
CA PRO A 58 10.41 -1.43 11.50
C PRO A 58 9.92 -2.74 12.15
N HIS A 59 8.60 -2.93 12.27
CA HIS A 59 7.97 -4.15 12.78
C HIS A 59 7.75 -5.23 11.73
N LEU A 60 7.99 -4.93 10.44
CA LEU A 60 7.90 -5.92 9.37
C LEU A 60 8.84 -7.12 9.62
N PRO A 61 8.39 -8.36 9.36
CA PRO A 61 9.20 -9.56 9.45
C PRO A 61 10.42 -9.51 8.53
N GLU A 62 11.50 -10.21 8.90
CA GLU A 62 12.69 -10.24 8.06
C GLU A 62 12.40 -10.87 6.69
N GLY A 63 12.86 -10.22 5.61
CA GLY A 63 12.70 -10.70 4.25
C GLY A 63 11.36 -10.36 3.58
N THR A 64 10.44 -9.68 4.29
CA THR A 64 9.24 -9.12 3.67
C THR A 64 9.55 -8.00 2.68
N VAL A 65 8.59 -7.77 1.80
CA VAL A 65 8.59 -6.66 0.84
C VAL A 65 7.47 -5.70 1.21
N PHE A 66 7.80 -4.42 1.34
CA PHE A 66 6.84 -3.35 1.40
C PHE A 66 6.77 -2.63 0.04
N ILE A 67 5.61 -2.66 -0.61
CA ILE A 67 5.37 -1.97 -1.88
C ILE A 67 4.55 -0.70 -1.60
N TYR A 68 5.14 0.47 -1.86
CA TYR A 68 4.43 1.73 -1.94
C TYR A 68 3.93 1.92 -3.37
N CYS A 69 2.61 1.85 -3.56
CA CYS A 69 1.98 1.95 -4.87
C CYS A 69 1.18 3.23 -5.00
N GLN A 70 1.61 4.12 -5.88
CA GLN A 70 0.80 5.25 -6.31
C GLN A 70 -0.21 4.77 -7.36
N VAL A 71 -1.50 4.89 -7.09
CA VAL A 71 -2.57 4.29 -7.91
C VAL A 71 -2.87 5.05 -9.19
N GLY A 72 -2.30 6.23 -9.39
CA GLY A 72 -2.65 7.14 -10.47
C GLY A 72 -3.37 8.40 -9.96
N ASP A 73 -3.77 9.21 -10.93
CA ASP A 73 -4.47 10.45 -10.70
C ASP A 73 -5.89 10.23 -10.14
N ARG A 74 -6.47 11.31 -9.60
CA ARG A 74 -7.81 11.26 -9.00
C ARG A 74 -8.91 10.85 -10.00
N PRO A 75 -8.92 11.32 -11.26
CA PRO A 75 -9.87 10.84 -12.27
C PRO A 75 -9.81 9.32 -12.50
N TYR A 76 -8.62 8.74 -12.74
CA TYR A 76 -8.44 7.29 -12.87
C TYR A 76 -8.90 6.56 -11.62
N TRP A 77 -8.52 7.07 -10.43
CA TRP A 77 -8.99 6.47 -9.18
C TRP A 77 -10.51 6.53 -9.04
N LYS A 78 -11.20 7.57 -9.54
CA LYS A 78 -12.65 7.68 -9.42
C LYS A 78 -13.41 6.75 -10.36
N ASP A 79 -12.83 6.35 -11.49
CA ASP A 79 -13.41 5.32 -12.34
C ASP A 79 -13.62 4.02 -11.55
N SER A 80 -14.84 3.48 -11.55
CA SER A 80 -15.15 2.20 -10.89
C SER A 80 -14.56 1.01 -11.65
N ASN A 81 -14.21 1.19 -12.92
CA ASN A 81 -13.62 0.18 -13.79
C ASN A 81 -12.10 0.19 -13.82
N ASN A 82 -11.42 1.01 -13.02
CA ASN A 82 -9.96 1.00 -12.97
C ASN A 82 -9.43 -0.37 -12.50
N ASP A 83 -8.19 -0.68 -12.90
CA ASP A 83 -7.62 -2.02 -12.75
C ASP A 83 -7.51 -2.43 -11.28
N PHE A 84 -7.08 -1.52 -10.40
CA PHE A 84 -6.97 -1.78 -8.96
C PHE A 84 -8.32 -2.19 -8.34
N LYS A 85 -9.40 -1.49 -8.67
CA LYS A 85 -10.75 -1.83 -8.17
C LYS A 85 -11.28 -3.12 -8.76
N LYS A 86 -11.05 -3.36 -10.06
CA LYS A 86 -11.56 -4.58 -10.73
C LYS A 86 -10.84 -5.83 -10.27
N THR A 87 -9.52 -5.76 -10.10
CA THR A 87 -8.68 -6.94 -9.88
C THR A 87 -8.39 -7.19 -8.40
N LEU A 88 -7.98 -6.16 -7.66
CA LEU A 88 -7.62 -6.24 -6.23
C LEU A 88 -8.79 -5.91 -5.30
N LYS A 89 -9.93 -5.49 -5.84
CA LYS A 89 -11.12 -5.11 -5.07
C LYS A 89 -10.82 -4.05 -4.01
N LEU A 90 -9.93 -3.11 -4.35
CA LEU A 90 -9.70 -1.93 -3.51
C LEU A 90 -10.96 -1.06 -3.52
N THR A 91 -11.36 -0.57 -2.35
CA THR A 91 -12.57 0.24 -2.17
C THR A 91 -12.26 1.70 -1.87
N GLY A 92 -11.07 1.97 -1.34
CA GLY A 92 -10.60 3.30 -0.92
C GLY A 92 -9.08 3.42 -1.05
N VAL A 93 -8.58 4.65 -1.03
CA VAL A 93 -7.18 4.94 -0.74
C VAL A 93 -7.13 5.92 0.45
N PRO A 94 -6.23 5.73 1.41
CA PRO A 94 -5.18 4.70 1.44
C PRO A 94 -5.74 3.30 1.70
N THR A 95 -5.05 2.28 1.20
CA THR A 95 -5.28 0.88 1.61
C THR A 95 -3.93 0.22 1.89
N LEU A 96 -3.77 -0.41 3.05
CA LEU A 96 -2.68 -1.35 3.32
C LEU A 96 -3.21 -2.77 3.11
N LEU A 97 -2.55 -3.57 2.28
CA LEU A 97 -2.96 -4.93 1.89
C LEU A 97 -1.84 -5.93 2.20
N ARG A 98 -2.15 -7.06 2.83
CA ARG A 98 -1.25 -8.21 2.91
C ARG A 98 -1.50 -9.03 1.66
N TYR A 99 -0.61 -8.91 0.69
CA TYR A 99 -0.86 -9.42 -0.66
C TYR A 99 -0.99 -10.95 -0.65
N GLY A 100 -1.97 -11.46 -1.38
CA GLY A 100 -2.30 -12.89 -1.41
C GLY A 100 -3.27 -13.34 -0.32
N THR A 101 -3.68 -12.45 0.59
CA THR A 101 -4.69 -12.73 1.63
C THR A 101 -5.85 -11.72 1.54
N PRO A 102 -6.99 -11.97 2.23
CA PRO A 102 -8.07 -11.00 2.31
C PRO A 102 -7.79 -9.85 3.30
N GLN A 103 -6.69 -9.88 4.05
CA GLN A 103 -6.39 -8.91 5.10
C GLN A 103 -5.99 -7.56 4.50
N LYS A 104 -6.74 -6.52 4.86
CA LYS A 104 -6.46 -5.14 4.48
C LYS A 104 -6.96 -4.15 5.53
N LEU A 105 -6.28 -3.02 5.64
CA LEU A 105 -6.74 -1.83 6.35
C LEU A 105 -7.08 -0.76 5.32
N VAL A 106 -8.26 -0.19 5.41
CA VAL A 106 -8.80 0.79 4.45
C VAL A 106 -9.03 2.13 5.13
N GLU A 107 -8.58 3.20 4.48
CA GLU A 107 -8.84 4.60 4.86
C GLU A 107 -8.50 4.86 6.35
N GLU A 108 -9.50 5.10 7.20
CA GLU A 108 -9.30 5.44 8.61
C GLU A 108 -8.59 4.33 9.42
N GLU A 109 -8.68 3.08 8.98
CA GLU A 109 -7.96 1.97 9.60
C GLU A 109 -6.45 2.14 9.47
N CYS A 110 -5.97 2.79 8.39
CA CYS A 110 -4.56 3.12 8.21
C CYS A 110 -4.08 4.24 9.15
N PHE A 111 -4.98 4.92 9.87
CA PHE A 111 -4.62 5.94 10.86
C PHE A 111 -4.28 5.33 12.23
N LYS A 112 -4.56 4.04 12.42
CA LYS A 112 -4.46 3.34 13.69
C LYS A 112 -3.17 2.52 13.75
N ALA A 113 -2.16 3.05 14.43
CA ALA A 113 -0.83 2.43 14.53
C ALA A 113 -0.89 0.99 15.06
N ASP A 114 -1.79 0.71 16.01
CA ASP A 114 -2.04 -0.61 16.55
C ASP A 114 -2.56 -1.60 15.50
N LEU A 115 -3.49 -1.18 14.63
CA LEU A 115 -3.96 -2.03 13.52
C LEU A 115 -2.87 -2.27 12.49
N VAL A 116 -2.13 -1.22 12.11
CA VAL A 116 -1.01 -1.33 11.16
C VAL A 116 0.04 -2.30 11.70
N ARG A 117 0.42 -2.15 12.97
CA ARG A 117 1.39 -3.03 13.62
C ARG A 117 0.89 -4.45 13.68
N MET A 118 -0.36 -4.66 14.08
CA MET A 118 -0.99 -5.98 14.10
C MET A 118 -0.92 -6.62 12.71
N MET A 119 -1.27 -5.88 11.67
CA MET A 119 -1.19 -6.36 10.29
C MET A 119 0.22 -6.77 9.87
N PHE A 120 1.27 -6.06 10.31
CA PHE A 120 2.65 -6.41 10.02
C PHE A 120 3.18 -7.61 10.81
N THR A 121 2.63 -7.90 11.99
CA THR A 121 3.17 -8.93 12.89
C THR A 121 2.30 -10.16 13.04
N GLU A 122 1.14 -10.19 12.40
CA GLU A 122 0.22 -11.34 12.45
C GLU A 122 0.71 -12.45 11.52
N ASP A 123 0.87 -13.66 12.07
CA ASP A 123 1.36 -14.85 11.35
C ASP A 123 0.47 -15.24 10.15
#